data_AF-A0A0H4VEG7-F1
#
_entry.id   AF-A0A0H4VEG7-F1
#
_cell.length_a   1.000
_cell.length_b   1.000
_cell.length_c   1.000
_cell.angle_alpha   90.00
_cell.angle_beta   90.00
_cell.angle_gamma   90.00
#
_symmetry.space_group_name_H-M   'P 1'
#
loop_
_entity.id
_entity.type
_entity.pdbx_description
1 polymer ?
#
loop_
_entity_poly.entity_id
_entity_poly.type
_entity_poly.pdbx_seq_one_letter_code
_entity_poly.pdbx_strand_id
1 'polypeptide(L)'
;MAQGKPDIAFGSNWGPKIMELAKIETFAKIQPADVNGSDMLVANCLAAAADGCIDAYYDLGVVYSTGSHGVDCDLIEAHKWFNLAASRGHEEANWCRADISDEMTARDICEAQRRAREWLRCGDARAA
;
A
#
# COMPACT_ATOMS: atom_id res chain seq x y z
N MET A 1 60.75 1.17 -0.32
CA MET A 1 59.46 1.24 -1.02
C MET A 1 58.47 1.90 -0.08
N ALA A 2 58.00 3.10 -0.43
CA ALA A 2 56.79 3.73 0.14
C ALA A 2 55.57 2.86 -0.22
N GLN A 3 54.45 2.83 0.50
CA GLN A 3 53.44 3.87 0.79
C GLN A 3 52.45 3.24 1.80
N GLY A 4 51.63 3.90 2.62
CA GLY A 4 51.29 5.31 2.81
C GLY A 4 50.17 5.32 3.87
N LYS A 5 50.42 5.98 5.00
CA LYS A 5 49.37 6.31 5.98
C LYS A 5 48.71 7.61 5.49
N PRO A 6 47.38 7.74 5.43
CA PRO A 6 46.80 9.04 5.15
C PRO A 6 46.86 9.95 6.39
N ASP A 7 47.56 11.05 6.17
CA ASP A 7 47.82 12.19 7.03
C ASP A 7 46.56 12.85 7.61
N ILE A 8 46.67 13.10 8.91
CA ILE A 8 45.92 14.07 9.70
C ILE A 8 46.29 15.50 9.27
N ALA A 9 45.44 16.16 8.48
CA ALA A 9 45.57 17.60 8.21
C ALA A 9 44.74 18.41 9.21
N PHE A 10 45.40 18.90 10.26
CA PHE A 10 44.88 19.88 11.20
C PHE A 10 44.99 21.28 10.56
N GLY A 11 43.87 21.81 10.08
CA GLY A 11 43.77 23.18 9.54
C GLY A 11 43.00 24.09 10.48
N SER A 12 43.74 24.87 11.27
CA SER A 12 43.44 26.25 11.67
C SER A 12 42.18 26.54 12.51
N ASN A 13 42.39 26.50 13.84
CA ASN A 13 42.05 27.56 14.80
C ASN A 13 41.01 28.62 14.35
N TRP A 14 39.79 28.59 14.90
CA TRP A 14 39.06 29.78 15.35
C TRP A 14 38.15 29.43 16.54
N GLY A 15 38.32 30.17 17.64
CA GLY A 15 37.57 30.05 18.89
C GLY A 15 36.11 30.54 18.81
N PRO A 16 35.39 30.55 19.94
CA PRO A 16 33.95 30.30 20.00
C PRO A 16 33.12 31.58 20.02
N LYS A 17 32.12 31.70 19.13
CA LYS A 17 30.80 32.31 19.39
C LYS A 17 29.98 32.44 18.10
N ILE A 18 28.66 32.30 18.29
CA ILE A 18 27.54 32.73 17.42
C ILE A 18 27.45 32.01 16.07
N MET A 19 26.35 31.40 15.63
CA MET A 19 24.93 31.62 15.88
C MET A 19 24.15 30.45 15.25
N GLU A 20 22.96 30.18 15.78
CA GLU A 20 21.84 29.59 15.04
C GLU A 20 21.93 28.10 14.62
N LEU A 21 21.78 27.18 15.58
CA LEU A 21 21.12 25.91 15.28
C LEU A 21 19.95 25.75 16.24
N ALA A 22 18.79 26.08 15.69
CA ALA A 22 17.50 26.02 16.34
C ALA A 22 17.32 24.69 17.08
N LYS A 23 17.01 24.81 18.37
CA LYS A 23 16.42 23.77 19.19
C LYS A 23 15.09 23.36 18.56
N ILE A 24 15.06 22.22 17.89
CA ILE A 24 13.86 21.38 17.85
C ILE A 24 14.35 19.94 18.04
N GLU A 25 14.58 19.60 19.30
CA GLU A 25 14.49 18.23 19.78
C GLU A 25 13.04 17.78 19.57
N THR A 26 12.71 17.31 18.38
CA THR A 26 11.41 16.69 18.09
C THR A 26 11.56 15.74 16.93
N PHE A 27 11.92 14.49 17.22
CA PHE A 27 11.01 13.36 17.04
C PHE A 27 11.77 12.10 17.44
N ALA A 28 11.82 11.86 18.75
CA ALA A 28 11.93 10.51 19.27
C ALA A 28 10.85 9.64 18.62
N LYS A 29 11.21 8.37 18.33
CA LYS A 29 10.42 7.27 17.75
C LYS A 29 10.53 7.10 16.24
N ILE A 30 11.72 6.79 15.76
CA ILE A 30 11.82 5.69 14.79
C ILE A 30 11.76 4.41 15.63
N GLN A 31 10.55 3.91 15.86
CA GLN A 31 10.37 2.51 16.25
C GLN A 31 10.88 1.68 15.06
N PRO A 32 11.70 0.63 15.26
CA PRO A 32 11.95 -0.33 14.21
C PRO A 32 10.58 -0.82 13.72
N ALA A 33 10.37 -0.71 12.41
CA ALA A 33 9.16 -1.10 11.71
C ALA A 33 8.63 -2.40 12.33
N ASP A 34 7.50 -2.23 13.03
CA ASP A 34 6.69 -3.32 13.50
C ASP A 34 6.32 -4.12 12.26
N VAL A 35 7.00 -5.27 12.07
CA VAL A 35 6.62 -6.30 11.10
C VAL A 35 5.34 -6.95 11.60
N ASN A 36 4.29 -6.13 11.70
CA ASN A 36 2.95 -6.54 12.05
C ASN A 36 2.54 -7.51 10.95
N GLY A 37 2.07 -8.71 11.31
CA GLY A 37 1.55 -9.71 10.36
C GLY A 37 0.49 -9.14 9.39
N SER A 38 -0.03 -7.97 9.71
CA SER A 38 -0.82 -7.07 8.90
C SER A 38 -0.20 -6.68 7.53
N ASP A 39 1.09 -6.32 7.44
CA ASP A 39 1.70 -5.87 6.16
C ASP A 39 1.72 -6.98 5.08
N MET A 40 1.63 -8.23 5.51
CA MET A 40 1.59 -9.39 4.61
C MET A 40 0.16 -9.68 4.09
N LEU A 41 -0.88 -9.08 4.67
CA LEU A 41 -2.27 -9.43 4.35
C LEU A 41 -2.62 -9.09 2.90
N VAL A 42 -2.29 -7.88 2.43
CA VAL A 42 -2.50 -7.49 1.02
C VAL A 42 -1.74 -8.41 0.07
N ALA A 43 -0.49 -8.74 0.40
CA ALA A 43 0.32 -9.63 -0.42
C ALA A 43 -0.23 -11.07 -0.46
N ASN A 44 -0.67 -11.60 0.69
CA ASN A 44 -1.28 -12.93 0.80
C ASN A 44 -2.62 -13.00 0.07
N CYS A 45 -3.48 -12.00 0.26
CA CYS A 45 -4.76 -11.93 -0.44
C CYS A 45 -4.57 -11.76 -1.94
N LEU A 46 -3.57 -11.00 -2.41
CA LEU A 46 -3.24 -10.92 -3.84
C LEU A 46 -2.80 -12.27 -4.43
N ALA A 47 -2.03 -13.07 -3.68
CA ALA A 47 -1.68 -14.42 -4.10
C ALA A 47 -2.92 -15.33 -4.17
N ALA A 48 -3.74 -15.34 -3.12
CA ALA A 48 -4.98 -16.12 -3.10
C ALA A 48 -6.00 -15.67 -4.16
N ALA A 49 -6.05 -14.36 -4.45
CA ALA A 49 -6.85 -13.77 -5.52
C ALA A 49 -6.35 -14.18 -6.91
N ALA A 50 -5.05 -14.43 -7.07
CA ALA A 50 -4.49 -15.00 -8.30
C ALA A 50 -4.87 -16.48 -8.46
N ASP A 51 -4.96 -17.22 -7.35
CA ASP A 51 -5.48 -18.60 -7.32
C ASP A 51 -7.02 -18.66 -7.49
N GLY A 52 -7.68 -17.51 -7.56
CA GLY A 52 -9.13 -17.40 -7.78
C GLY A 52 -9.98 -17.57 -6.52
N CYS A 53 -9.39 -17.42 -5.33
CA CYS A 53 -10.12 -17.41 -4.07
C CYS A 53 -11.07 -16.20 -4.02
N ILE A 54 -12.36 -16.47 -3.76
CA ILE A 54 -13.40 -15.45 -3.73
C ILE A 54 -13.26 -14.57 -2.47
N ASP A 55 -12.99 -15.21 -1.32
CA ASP A 55 -12.82 -14.52 -0.04
C ASP A 55 -11.64 -13.54 -0.08
N ALA A 56 -10.57 -13.90 -0.79
CA ALA A 56 -9.41 -13.03 -0.95
C ALA A 56 -9.72 -11.73 -1.72
N TYR A 57 -10.62 -11.79 -2.70
CA TYR A 57 -11.11 -10.58 -3.37
C TYR A 57 -11.94 -9.72 -2.41
N TYR A 58 -12.75 -10.32 -1.55
CA TYR A 58 -13.50 -9.57 -0.54
C TYR A 58 -12.56 -8.89 0.47
N ASP A 59 -11.59 -9.62 1.00
CA ASP A 59 -10.61 -9.10 1.97
C ASP A 59 -9.80 -7.93 1.37
N LEU A 60 -9.37 -8.03 0.11
CA LEU A 60 -8.72 -6.91 -0.58
C LEU A 60 -9.65 -5.70 -0.67
N GLY A 61 -10.92 -5.92 -1.04
CA GLY A 61 -11.92 -4.87 -1.06
C GLY A 61 -12.05 -4.15 0.28
N VAL A 62 -12.10 -4.90 1.38
CA VAL A 62 -12.16 -4.36 2.74
C VAL A 62 -10.91 -3.54 3.06
N VAL A 63 -9.72 -4.06 2.77
CA VAL A 63 -8.46 -3.36 3.08
C VAL A 63 -8.36 -2.02 2.35
N TYR A 64 -8.70 -1.98 1.06
CA TYR A 64 -8.71 -0.74 0.29
C TYR A 64 -9.84 0.20 0.71
N SER A 65 -10.98 -0.32 1.17
CA SER A 65 -12.08 0.51 1.69
C SER A 65 -11.75 1.13 3.03
N THR A 66 -11.05 0.42 3.92
CA THR A 66 -10.71 0.91 5.26
C THR A 66 -9.37 1.64 5.31
N GLY A 67 -8.55 1.55 4.25
CA GLY A 67 -7.20 2.12 4.23
C GLY A 67 -6.32 1.55 5.34
N SER A 68 -6.36 0.22 5.51
CA SER A 68 -5.63 -0.48 6.58
C SER A 68 -4.38 -1.18 6.04
N HIS A 69 -3.49 -1.64 6.93
CA HIS A 69 -2.31 -2.46 6.55
C HIS A 69 -1.30 -1.70 5.66
N GLY A 70 -1.13 -0.39 5.90
CA GLY A 70 -0.16 0.44 5.18
C GLY A 70 -0.63 0.92 3.80
N VAL A 71 -1.90 0.69 3.45
CA VAL A 71 -2.53 1.13 2.21
C VAL A 71 -3.46 2.30 2.48
N ASP A 72 -3.46 3.32 1.62
CA ASP A 72 -4.43 4.41 1.69
C ASP A 72 -5.84 3.94 1.29
N CYS A 73 -6.86 4.61 1.83
CA CYS A 73 -8.25 4.34 1.44
C CYS A 73 -8.45 4.70 -0.05
N ASP A 74 -8.81 3.70 -0.87
CA ASP A 74 -9.09 3.85 -2.29
C ASP A 74 -10.37 3.08 -2.65
N LEU A 75 -11.47 3.83 -2.77
CA LEU A 75 -12.78 3.28 -3.12
C LEU A 75 -12.81 2.69 -4.54
N ILE A 76 -11.99 3.19 -5.47
CA ILE A 76 -11.91 2.67 -6.84
C ILE A 76 -11.33 1.26 -6.82
N GLU A 77 -10.23 1.07 -6.07
CA GLU A 77 -9.59 -0.23 -5.94
C GLU A 77 -10.44 -1.18 -5.09
N ALA A 78 -11.09 -0.69 -4.03
CA ALA A 78 -12.04 -1.47 -3.24
C ALA A 78 -13.22 -2.00 -4.11
N HIS A 79 -13.84 -1.11 -4.89
CA HIS A 79 -14.95 -1.47 -5.78
C HIS A 79 -14.52 -2.49 -6.84
N LYS A 80 -13.31 -2.36 -7.39
CA LYS A 80 -12.76 -3.36 -8.30
C LYS A 80 -12.77 -4.76 -7.66
N TRP A 81 -12.22 -4.89 -6.45
CA TRP A 81 -12.10 -6.17 -5.77
C TRP A 81 -13.46 -6.75 -5.35
N PHE A 82 -14.34 -5.92 -4.79
CA PHE A 82 -15.70 -6.34 -4.48
C PHE A 82 -16.49 -6.74 -5.72
N ASN A 83 -16.29 -6.07 -6.86
CA ASN A 83 -16.93 -6.45 -8.12
C ASN A 83 -16.45 -7.81 -8.63
N LEU A 84 -15.18 -8.17 -8.43
CA LEU A 84 -14.64 -9.48 -8.77
C LEU A 84 -15.22 -10.58 -7.86
N ALA A 85 -15.29 -10.34 -6.55
CA ALA A 85 -15.91 -11.26 -5.59
C ALA A 85 -17.42 -11.45 -5.87
N ALA A 86 -18.16 -10.35 -6.07
CA ALA A 86 -19.59 -10.36 -6.37
C ALA A 86 -19.90 -11.09 -7.68
N SER A 87 -19.06 -10.92 -8.71
CA SER A 87 -19.21 -11.64 -9.98
C SER A 87 -19.06 -13.17 -9.85
N ARG A 88 -18.43 -13.63 -8.76
CA ARG A 88 -18.28 -15.05 -8.43
C ARG A 88 -19.31 -15.56 -7.41
N GLY A 89 -20.27 -14.73 -7.02
CA GLY A 89 -21.39 -15.11 -6.14
C GLY A 89 -21.21 -14.77 -4.66
N HIS A 90 -20.23 -13.95 -4.29
CA HIS A 90 -20.08 -13.48 -2.90
C HIS A 90 -21.13 -12.40 -2.58
N GLU A 91 -22.13 -12.72 -1.77
CA GLU A 91 -23.26 -11.83 -1.48
C GLU A 91 -22.81 -10.58 -0.72
N GLU A 92 -22.00 -10.74 0.32
CA GLU A 92 -21.47 -9.65 1.14
C GLU A 92 -20.63 -8.68 0.31
N ALA A 93 -19.90 -9.19 -0.69
CA ALA A 93 -19.13 -8.33 -1.58
C ALA A 93 -20.05 -7.52 -2.50
N ASN A 94 -21.19 -8.08 -2.90
CA ASN A 94 -22.17 -7.34 -3.69
C ASN A 94 -22.79 -6.20 -2.88
N TRP A 95 -23.09 -6.45 -1.59
CA TRP A 95 -23.56 -5.42 -0.66
C TRP A 95 -22.51 -4.32 -0.46
N CYS A 96 -21.27 -4.69 -0.10
CA CYS A 96 -20.18 -3.72 0.08
C CYS A 96 -19.89 -2.92 -1.19
N ARG A 97 -19.93 -3.56 -2.37
CA ARG A 97 -19.78 -2.88 -3.65
C ARG A 97 -20.89 -1.83 -3.85
N ALA A 98 -22.14 -2.18 -3.57
CA ALA A 98 -23.27 -1.27 -3.73
C ALA A 98 -23.14 -0.07 -2.77
N ASP A 99 -22.80 -0.35 -1.51
CA ASP A 99 -22.61 0.65 -0.46
C ASP A 99 -21.54 1.69 -0.86
N ILE A 100 -20.34 1.25 -1.25
CA ILE A 100 -19.29 2.18 -1.69
C ILE A 100 -19.60 2.83 -3.05
N SER A 101 -20.44 2.22 -3.89
CA SER A 101 -20.83 2.80 -5.19
C SER A 101 -21.67 4.07 -5.01
N ASP A 102 -22.42 4.17 -3.91
CA ASP A 102 -23.21 5.36 -3.60
C ASP A 102 -22.33 6.57 -3.24
N GLU A 103 -21.11 6.35 -2.76
CA GLU A 103 -20.13 7.40 -2.47
C GLU A 103 -19.24 7.77 -3.68
N MET A 104 -19.24 6.93 -4.72
CA MET A 104 -18.39 7.08 -5.90
C MET A 104 -19.08 7.83 -7.04
N THR A 105 -18.30 8.52 -7.87
CA THR A 105 -18.84 9.09 -9.10
C THR A 105 -18.95 8.03 -10.19
N ALA A 106 -19.79 8.27 -11.20
CA ALA A 106 -19.87 7.39 -12.37
C ALA A 106 -18.51 7.21 -13.08
N ARG A 107 -17.62 8.22 -13.02
CA ARG A 107 -16.26 8.13 -13.59
C ARG A 107 -15.41 7.15 -12.79
N ASP A 108 -15.48 7.20 -11.47
CA ASP A 108 -14.74 6.32 -10.57
C ASP A 108 -15.21 4.87 -10.72
N ILE A 109 -16.53 4.66 -10.84
CA ILE A 109 -17.11 3.33 -11.11
C ILE A 109 -16.64 2.80 -12.47
N CYS A 110 -16.64 3.63 -13.52
CA CYS A 110 -16.14 3.23 -14.83
C CYS A 110 -14.67 2.80 -14.77
N GLU A 111 -13.85 3.53 -14.03
CA GLU A 111 -12.44 3.21 -13.83
C GLU A 111 -12.25 1.91 -13.03
N ALA A 112 -12.96 1.74 -11.92
CA ALA A 112 -12.93 0.53 -11.11
C ALA A 112 -13.31 -0.71 -11.94
N GLN A 113 -14.39 -0.61 -12.72
CA GLN A 113 -14.82 -1.70 -13.61
C GLN A 113 -13.82 -1.97 -14.73
N ARG A 114 -13.15 -0.93 -15.27
CA ARG A 114 -12.09 -1.08 -16.27
C ARG A 114 -10.93 -1.88 -15.69
N ARG A 115 -10.46 -1.51 -14.50
CA ARG A 115 -9.38 -2.23 -13.79
C ARG A 115 -9.77 -3.67 -13.44
N ALA A 116 -11.03 -3.92 -13.07
CA ALA A 116 -11.53 -5.28 -12.82
C ALA A 116 -11.49 -6.14 -14.08
N ARG A 117 -11.93 -5.61 -15.22
CA ARG A 117 -11.85 -6.30 -16.52
C ARG A 117 -10.42 -6.56 -16.96
N GLU A 118 -9.51 -5.61 -16.71
CA GLU A 118 -8.08 -5.79 -16.95
C GLU A 118 -7.47 -6.88 -16.07
N TRP A 119 -7.86 -6.93 -14.80
CA TRP A 119 -7.46 -7.99 -13.88
C TRP A 119 -7.90 -9.36 -14.38
N LEU A 120 -9.16 -9.54 -14.77
CA LEU A 120 -9.64 -10.82 -15.32
C LEU A 120 -8.90 -11.19 -16.60
N ARG A 121 -8.75 -10.24 -17.54
CA ARG A 121 -8.01 -10.48 -18.80
C ARG A 121 -6.55 -10.91 -18.58
N CYS A 122 -5.88 -10.40 -17.55
CA CYS A 122 -4.50 -10.75 -17.23
C CYS A 122 -4.40 -11.99 -16.31
N GLY A 123 -5.33 -12.14 -15.38
CA GLY A 123 -5.41 -13.24 -14.41
C GLY A 123 -5.83 -14.55 -15.04
N ASP A 124 -6.80 -14.53 -15.95
CA ASP A 124 -7.24 -15.72 -16.70
C ASP A 124 -6.13 -16.24 -17.64
N ALA A 125 -5.21 -15.37 -18.08
CA ALA A 125 -4.05 -15.75 -18.87
C ALA A 125 -2.94 -16.44 -18.06
N ARG A 126 -3.00 -16.40 -16.72
CA ARG A 126 -2.05 -17.08 -15.82
C ARG A 126 -2.55 -18.43 -15.31
N ALA A 127 -3.82 -18.76 -15.54
CA ALA A 127 -4.46 -20.00 -15.09
C ALA A 127 -4.70 -21.03 -16.21
N ALA A 128 -4.16 -20.81 -17.41
CA ALA A 128 -4.32 -21.68 -18.59
C ALA A 128 -3.06 -22.49 -18.94
#